data_AF-A0A955ZR61-F1
#
_entry.id   AF-A0A955ZR61-F1
#
_cell.length_a   1.000
_cell.length_b   1.000
_cell.length_c   1.000
_cell.angle_alpha   90.00
_cell.angle_beta   90.00
_cell.angle_gamma   90.00
#
_symmetry.space_group_name_H-M   'P 1'
#
loop_
_entity.id
_entity.type
_entity.pdbx_description
1 polymer ?
#
loop_
_entity_poly.entity_id
_entity_poly.type
_entity_poly.pdbx_seq_one_letter_code
_entity_poly.pdbx_strand_id
1 'polypeptide(L)'
;MFTTMNASKILNGVVLGLLMLLPVSGWSETNDEDFPRLTVSAEGTINVPPDKAVLSFAVETVGEQLSDVQKENQKRLAKVLEECRRFNIPSEFIQTTSLNVMPEYPPPPPRRPVDGTLENSVPRIIGYRVVHHVNVEVRNLEVVGEVVDRVLQVGANRFSGIAWGLQNEQPTKLEVLKQASAKARAKAEALAQALNLKLVRMTKVSEGRASPSPPEGRYRMAMAMDSGGDASVSAGEISIRGSVLLVYEISQQ
;
A
#
# COMPACT_ATOMS: atom_id res chain seq x y z
N MET A 1 71.22 -72.49 27.76
CA MET A 1 71.59 -71.06 27.76
C MET A 1 70.38 -70.32 27.20
N PHE A 2 69.73 -69.46 28.00
CA PHE A 2 68.45 -68.75 27.77
C PHE A 2 67.20 -69.67 27.73
N THR A 3 66.58 -70.09 28.85
CA THR A 3 65.92 -69.40 29.98
C THR A 3 64.46 -68.96 29.67
N THR A 4 63.52 -69.81 30.15
CA THR A 4 62.16 -69.58 30.72
C THR A 4 61.05 -68.98 29.82
N MET A 5 59.99 -69.72 29.49
CA MET A 5 58.82 -70.16 30.31
C MET A 5 57.70 -69.11 30.47
N ASN A 6 56.51 -69.53 30.00
CA ASN A 6 55.20 -69.46 30.68
C ASN A 6 54.50 -68.11 30.85
N ALA A 7 53.18 -68.01 30.88
CA ALA A 7 52.08 -68.95 30.61
C ALA A 7 50.77 -68.16 30.66
N SER A 8 49.80 -68.53 29.80
CA SER A 8 48.38 -68.79 30.11
C SER A 8 47.56 -67.71 30.87
N LYS A 9 46.32 -67.34 30.53
CA LYS A 9 45.16 -68.22 30.24
C LYS A 9 43.87 -67.33 30.21
N ILE A 10 42.81 -67.82 29.55
CA ILE A 10 41.36 -67.72 29.92
C ILE A 10 40.43 -66.70 29.21
N LEU A 11 39.50 -67.30 28.44
CA LEU A 11 38.03 -67.12 28.26
C LEU A 11 37.36 -65.89 27.61
N ASN A 12 36.56 -66.24 26.59
CA ASN A 12 35.11 -66.02 26.39
C ASN A 12 34.49 -64.62 26.57
N GLY A 13 33.99 -64.08 25.44
CA GLY A 13 32.54 -63.93 25.25
C GLY A 13 31.93 -62.53 25.26
N VAL A 14 30.99 -62.34 24.32
CA VAL A 14 29.75 -61.51 24.35
C VAL A 14 29.75 -60.19 23.54
N VAL A 15 29.07 -60.28 22.38
CA VAL A 15 27.98 -59.43 21.84
C VAL A 15 27.83 -57.98 22.37
N LEU A 16 27.86 -56.97 21.49
CA LEU A 16 26.83 -55.91 21.38
C LEU A 16 27.10 -55.00 20.16
N GLY A 17 26.24 -55.07 19.14
CA GLY A 17 26.16 -54.09 18.04
C GLY A 17 24.74 -53.56 17.98
N LEU A 18 24.48 -52.48 18.71
CA LEU A 18 23.18 -51.84 18.87
C LEU A 18 22.88 -50.93 17.65
N LEU A 19 21.97 -51.35 16.76
CA LEU A 19 21.42 -50.52 15.69
C LEU A 19 20.19 -49.78 16.26
N MET A 20 20.30 -48.46 16.49
CA MET A 20 19.20 -47.62 16.96
C MET A 20 18.10 -47.49 15.90
N LEU A 21 16.93 -48.07 16.19
CA LEU A 21 15.65 -47.73 15.57
C LEU A 21 15.15 -46.40 16.15
N LEU A 22 15.24 -45.32 15.38
CA LEU A 22 14.51 -44.09 15.70
C LEU A 22 13.03 -44.27 15.34
N PRO A 23 12.08 -43.94 16.24
CA PRO A 23 10.68 -43.87 15.87
C PRO A 23 10.50 -42.72 14.88
N VAL A 24 10.05 -43.05 13.66
CA VAL A 24 9.50 -42.06 12.73
C VAL A 24 8.26 -41.49 13.40
N SER A 25 8.38 -40.31 14.01
CA SER A 25 7.24 -39.49 14.36
C SER A 25 6.51 -39.17 13.06
N GLY A 26 5.39 -39.87 12.83
CA GLY A 26 4.45 -39.52 11.78
C GLY A 26 4.03 -38.08 11.97
N TRP A 27 4.49 -37.22 11.07
CA TRP A 27 3.86 -35.93 10.86
C TRP A 27 2.45 -36.27 10.38
N SER A 28 1.46 -36.10 11.24
CA SER A 28 0.07 -36.11 10.83
C SER A 28 -0.10 -34.95 9.86
N GLU A 29 -0.01 -35.23 8.56
CA GLU A 29 -0.77 -34.47 7.58
C GLU A 29 -2.20 -34.51 8.09
N THR A 30 -2.72 -33.35 8.46
CA THR A 30 -4.13 -33.20 8.77
C THR A 30 -4.84 -33.58 7.48
N ASN A 31 -5.49 -34.75 7.48
CA ASN A 31 -6.37 -35.17 6.40
C ASN A 31 -7.45 -34.09 6.27
N ASP A 32 -7.26 -33.18 5.32
CA ASP A 32 -8.33 -32.36 4.75
C ASP A 32 -9.33 -33.41 4.23
N GLU A 33 -10.49 -33.55 4.88
CA GLU A 33 -11.46 -34.58 4.49
C GLU A 33 -11.77 -34.46 2.99
N ASP A 34 -11.45 -35.52 2.25
CA ASP A 34 -11.33 -35.52 0.79
C ASP A 34 -12.72 -35.65 0.14
N PHE A 35 -13.59 -34.66 0.37
CA PHE A 35 -14.88 -34.57 -0.31
C PHE A 35 -14.75 -33.79 -1.62
N PRO A 36 -15.53 -34.11 -2.67
CA PRO A 36 -15.62 -33.30 -3.86
C PRO A 36 -16.04 -31.86 -3.54
N ARG A 37 -15.30 -30.88 -4.09
CA ARG A 37 -15.51 -29.45 -3.81
C ARG A 37 -15.82 -28.65 -5.07
N LEU A 38 -16.76 -27.72 -4.97
CA LEU A 38 -16.97 -26.65 -5.95
C LEU A 38 -16.46 -25.33 -5.38
N THR A 39 -15.43 -24.78 -6.00
CA THR A 39 -14.89 -23.45 -5.66
C THR A 39 -15.36 -22.43 -6.69
N VAL A 40 -16.00 -21.36 -6.23
CA VAL A 40 -16.44 -20.26 -7.09
C VAL A 40 -15.95 -18.93 -6.54
N SER A 41 -15.63 -18.01 -7.44
CA SER A 41 -15.38 -16.62 -7.12
C SER A 41 -16.21 -15.69 -7.99
N ALA A 42 -16.56 -14.54 -7.42
CA ALA A 42 -17.21 -13.44 -8.11
C ALA A 42 -16.81 -12.07 -7.53
N GLU A 43 -16.99 -11.03 -8.35
CA GLU A 43 -16.68 -9.65 -8.00
C GLU A 43 -17.96 -8.79 -7.89
N GLY A 44 -17.96 -7.93 -6.86
CA GLY A 44 -18.89 -6.83 -6.69
C GLY A 44 -18.20 -5.53 -7.09
N THR A 45 -18.97 -4.60 -7.67
CA THR A 45 -18.46 -3.28 -8.05
C THR A 45 -19.57 -2.28 -7.88
N ILE A 46 -19.28 -1.18 -7.19
CA ILE A 46 -20.19 -0.06 -7.02
C ILE A 46 -19.43 1.21 -7.39
N ASN A 47 -20.02 2.01 -8.26
CA ASN A 47 -19.55 3.34 -8.57
C ASN A 47 -20.36 4.36 -7.77
N VAL A 48 -19.68 5.30 -7.13
CA VAL A 48 -20.30 6.36 -6.34
C VAL A 48 -19.55 7.67 -6.56
N PRO A 49 -20.26 8.81 -6.54
CA PRO A 49 -19.60 10.10 -6.51
C PRO A 49 -18.78 10.24 -5.21
N PRO A 50 -17.60 10.87 -5.26
CA PRO A 50 -16.85 11.21 -4.04
C PRO A 50 -17.59 12.24 -3.19
N ASP A 51 -17.34 12.21 -1.89
CA ASP A 51 -17.83 13.19 -0.91
C ASP A 51 -16.68 13.91 -0.16
N LYS A 52 -15.43 13.60 -0.53
CA LYS A 52 -14.23 14.28 -0.04
C LYS A 52 -13.08 14.26 -1.07
N ALA A 53 -12.20 15.22 -0.93
CA ALA A 53 -10.93 15.33 -1.64
C ALA A 53 -9.78 15.43 -0.63
N VAL A 54 -8.67 14.77 -0.90
CA VAL A 54 -7.42 14.96 -0.18
C VAL A 54 -6.44 15.66 -1.12
N LEU A 55 -6.09 16.90 -0.77
CA LEU A 55 -5.14 17.72 -1.50
C LEU A 55 -3.75 17.46 -0.92
N SER A 56 -2.80 17.11 -1.78
CA SER A 56 -1.40 16.92 -1.38
C SER A 56 -0.54 18.02 -1.94
N PHE A 57 0.10 18.80 -1.07
CA PHE A 57 1.02 19.85 -1.45
C PHE A 57 2.25 19.87 -0.55
N ALA A 58 3.26 20.66 -0.96
CA ALA A 58 4.42 20.93 -0.13
C ALA A 58 4.85 22.39 -0.19
N VAL A 59 5.44 22.84 0.91
CA VAL A 59 6.16 24.11 1.02
C VAL A 59 7.65 23.79 0.98
N GLU A 60 8.29 24.18 -0.11
CA GLU A 60 9.74 24.08 -0.30
C GLU A 60 10.41 25.44 -0.18
N THR A 61 11.51 25.47 0.54
CA THR A 61 12.41 26.63 0.64
C THR A 61 13.86 26.17 0.52
N VAL A 62 14.68 27.00 -0.11
CA VAL A 62 16.11 26.76 -0.29
C VAL A 62 16.89 28.00 0.17
N GLY A 63 18.06 27.80 0.75
CA GLY A 63 18.97 28.88 1.14
C GLY A 63 20.25 28.37 1.78
N GLU A 64 21.20 29.26 2.06
CA GLU A 64 22.54 28.88 2.52
C GLU A 64 22.57 28.42 3.99
N GLN A 65 21.80 29.10 4.85
CA GLN A 65 21.75 28.83 6.30
C GLN A 65 20.49 28.08 6.68
N LEU A 66 20.65 26.88 7.24
CA LEU A 66 19.53 26.01 7.61
C LEU A 66 18.50 26.71 8.52
N SER A 67 18.95 27.49 9.51
CA SER A 67 18.05 28.19 10.45
C SER A 67 17.11 29.17 9.76
N ASP A 68 17.60 29.88 8.74
CA ASP A 68 16.82 30.88 8.02
C ASP A 68 15.86 30.20 7.06
N VAL A 69 16.31 29.14 6.38
CA VAL A 69 15.48 28.30 5.51
C VAL A 69 14.31 27.68 6.29
N GLN A 70 14.57 27.14 7.49
CA GLN A 70 13.52 26.57 8.34
C GLN A 70 12.50 27.63 8.80
N LYS A 71 12.96 28.80 9.25
CA LYS A 71 12.08 29.90 9.69
C LYS A 71 11.18 30.40 8.56
N GLU A 72 11.76 30.60 7.37
CA GLU A 72 10.99 31.02 6.20
C GLU A 72 9.98 29.95 5.77
N ASN A 73 10.37 28.67 5.80
CA ASN A 73 9.47 27.58 5.49
C ASN A 73 8.28 27.53 6.46
N GLN A 74 8.54 27.62 7.76
CA GLN A 74 7.51 27.66 8.79
C GLN A 74 6.56 28.85 8.62
N LYS A 75 7.09 30.03 8.26
CA LYS A 75 6.28 31.22 7.99
C LYS A 75 5.35 31.03 6.79
N ARG A 76 5.84 30.42 5.70
CA ARG A 76 5.02 30.09 4.52
C ARG A 76 3.97 29.03 4.84
N LEU A 77 4.37 27.99 5.56
CA LEU A 77 3.45 26.95 6.02
C LEU A 77 2.34 27.53 6.89
N ALA A 78 2.66 28.43 7.83
CA ALA A 78 1.66 29.09 8.68
C ALA A 78 0.60 29.85 7.87
N LYS A 79 1.00 30.54 6.79
CA LYS A 79 0.07 31.21 5.87
C LYS A 79 -0.83 30.22 5.13
N VAL A 80 -0.26 29.11 4.66
CA VAL A 80 -1.03 28.05 4.01
C VAL A 80 -2.08 27.48 4.97
N LEU A 81 -1.70 27.19 6.21
CA LEU A 81 -2.62 26.70 7.24
C LEU A 81 -3.71 27.73 7.58
N GLU A 82 -3.38 29.03 7.56
CA GLU A 82 -4.37 30.09 7.75
C GLU A 82 -5.39 30.15 6.61
N GLU A 83 -4.95 30.06 5.35
CA GLU A 83 -5.89 30.02 4.21
C GLU A 83 -6.79 28.77 4.28
N CYS A 84 -6.26 27.59 4.62
CA CYS A 84 -7.10 26.41 4.82
C CYS A 84 -8.20 26.64 5.86
N ARG A 85 -7.89 27.32 6.97
CA ARG A 85 -8.91 27.67 8.00
C ARG A 85 -9.97 28.64 7.47
N ARG A 86 -9.61 29.58 6.59
CA ARG A 86 -10.57 30.51 5.96
C ARG A 86 -11.60 29.80 5.09
N PHE A 87 -11.22 28.65 4.52
CA PHE A 87 -12.12 27.74 3.80
C PHE A 87 -12.94 26.81 4.72
N ASN A 88 -12.96 27.07 6.04
CA ASN A 88 -13.60 26.21 7.02
C ASN A 88 -13.07 24.78 6.99
N ILE A 89 -11.75 24.60 6.81
CA ILE A 89 -11.08 23.31 6.95
C ILE A 89 -10.47 23.25 8.36
N PRO A 90 -11.06 22.46 9.28
CA PRO A 90 -10.51 22.24 10.61
C PRO A 90 -9.08 21.67 10.59
N SER A 91 -8.32 21.95 11.65
CA SER A 91 -6.94 21.46 11.78
C SER A 91 -6.84 19.94 11.82
N GLU A 92 -7.87 19.23 12.28
CA GLU A 92 -7.89 17.75 12.26
C GLU A 92 -7.89 17.16 10.85
N PHE A 93 -8.25 17.95 9.84
CA PHE A 93 -8.20 17.55 8.43
C PHE A 93 -6.92 18.00 7.73
N ILE A 94 -5.99 18.60 8.47
CA ILE A 94 -4.70 19.03 7.95
C ILE A 94 -3.60 18.22 8.62
N GLN A 95 -2.92 17.40 7.83
CA GLN A 95 -1.87 16.51 8.32
C GLN A 95 -0.56 16.80 7.62
N THR A 96 0.47 17.15 8.39
CA THR A 96 1.85 17.11 7.90
C THR A 96 2.27 15.66 7.72
N THR A 97 2.58 15.25 6.49
CA THR A 97 2.95 13.86 6.19
C THR A 97 4.45 13.63 6.30
N SER A 98 5.26 14.64 6.02
CA SER A 98 6.71 14.56 6.18
C SER A 98 7.35 15.94 6.25
N LEU A 99 8.50 15.99 6.94
CA LEU A 99 9.42 17.11 6.96
C LEU A 99 10.79 16.59 6.56
N ASN A 100 11.28 17.06 5.41
CA ASN A 100 12.57 16.67 4.88
C ASN A 100 13.51 17.87 4.88
N VAL A 101 14.72 17.68 5.41
CA VAL A 101 15.81 18.66 5.36
C VAL A 101 16.95 18.01 4.60
N MET A 102 17.33 18.58 3.47
CA MET A 102 18.32 18.03 2.57
C MET A 102 19.46 19.04 2.39
N PRO A 103 20.73 18.66 2.62
CA PRO A 103 21.84 19.49 2.21
C PRO A 103 21.94 19.53 0.68
N GLU A 104 22.25 20.70 0.14
CA GLU A 104 22.53 20.91 -1.28
C GLU A 104 24.05 20.91 -1.49
N TYR A 105 24.49 20.22 -2.54
CA TYR A 105 25.89 20.12 -2.94
C TYR A 105 26.07 20.68 -4.35
N PRO A 106 27.25 21.22 -4.68
CA PRO A 106 27.53 21.68 -6.03
C PRO A 106 27.45 20.49 -7.00
N PRO A 107 26.99 20.72 -8.24
CA PRO A 107 26.99 19.67 -9.26
C PRO A 107 28.42 19.17 -9.50
N PRO A 108 28.61 17.87 -9.78
CA PRO A 108 29.93 17.32 -10.05
C PRO A 108 30.53 17.98 -11.30
N PRO A 109 31.85 18.23 -11.34
CA PRO A 109 32.48 18.87 -12.48
C PRO A 109 32.29 18.04 -13.76
N PRO A 110 32.11 18.69 -14.93
CA PRO A 110 31.70 18.03 -16.18
C PRO A 110 32.75 17.09 -16.80
N ARG A 111 33.96 16.97 -16.24
CA ARG A 111 35.03 16.10 -16.75
C ARG A 111 35.69 15.34 -15.59
N ARG A 112 35.73 14.02 -15.68
CA ARG A 112 36.71 13.22 -14.91
C ARG A 112 38.10 13.55 -15.44
N PRO A 113 39.11 13.81 -14.59
CA PRO A 113 40.49 13.97 -15.02
C PRO A 113 40.94 12.77 -15.87
N VAL A 114 41.60 13.04 -17.00
CA VAL A 114 42.07 12.03 -17.97
C VAL A 114 43.22 11.18 -17.41
N ASP A 115 43.85 11.65 -16.32
CA ASP A 115 44.98 11.01 -15.64
C ASP A 115 44.57 10.00 -14.56
N GLY A 116 43.27 9.75 -14.36
CA GLY A 116 42.77 8.81 -13.35
C GLY A 116 42.91 9.31 -11.91
N THR A 117 43.33 10.56 -11.70
CA THR A 117 43.33 11.18 -10.37
C THR A 117 41.90 11.61 -10.03
N LEU A 118 41.18 10.75 -9.32
CA LEU A 118 39.97 11.19 -8.63
C LEU A 118 40.42 12.10 -7.48
N GLU A 119 40.34 13.41 -7.68
CA GLU A 119 40.45 14.34 -6.58
C GLU A 119 39.29 14.04 -5.62
N ASN A 120 39.60 13.34 -4.52
CA ASN A 120 38.69 13.00 -3.43
C ASN A 120 38.27 14.26 -2.66
N SER A 121 37.70 15.24 -3.36
CA SER A 121 37.07 16.39 -2.73
C SER A 121 35.72 15.94 -2.19
N VAL A 122 35.60 15.90 -0.87
CA VAL A 122 34.30 15.72 -0.22
C VAL A 122 33.44 16.93 -0.61
N PRO A 123 32.26 16.73 -1.24
CA PRO A 123 31.42 17.84 -1.67
C PRO A 123 31.07 18.75 -0.48
N ARG A 124 31.36 20.04 -0.59
CA ARG A 124 30.97 21.03 0.42
C ARG A 124 29.47 21.33 0.28
N ILE A 125 28.76 21.41 1.39
CA ILE A 125 27.37 21.89 1.43
C ILE A 125 27.33 23.35 0.99
N ILE A 126 26.55 23.66 -0.05
CA ILE A 126 26.33 25.01 -0.57
C ILE A 126 24.97 25.59 -0.15
N GLY A 127 24.13 24.79 0.50
CA GLY A 127 22.88 25.25 1.09
C GLY A 127 22.05 24.10 1.63
N TYR A 128 20.81 24.43 1.96
CA TYR A 128 19.82 23.50 2.49
C TYR A 128 18.50 23.70 1.78
N ARG A 129 17.82 22.59 1.50
CA ARG A 129 16.44 22.53 1.06
C ARG A 129 15.60 21.96 2.19
N VAL A 130 14.52 22.65 2.53
CA VAL A 130 13.54 22.20 3.50
C VAL A 130 12.21 22.02 2.78
N VAL A 131 11.60 20.85 2.94
CA VAL A 131 10.32 20.50 2.32
C VAL A 131 9.36 19.99 3.39
N HIS A 132 8.24 20.68 3.58
CA HIS A 132 7.11 20.21 4.39
C HIS A 132 6.01 19.72 3.48
N HIS A 133 5.69 18.43 3.54
CA HIS A 133 4.55 17.85 2.84
C HIS A 133 3.31 17.86 3.73
N VAL A 134 2.18 18.27 3.18
CA VAL A 134 0.91 18.40 3.88
C VAL A 134 -0.21 17.79 3.04
N ASN A 135 -1.05 17.01 3.69
CA ASN A 135 -2.32 16.55 3.17
C ASN A 135 -3.45 17.35 3.83
N VAL A 136 -4.40 17.80 3.01
CA VAL A 136 -5.58 18.54 3.46
C VAL A 136 -6.83 17.82 2.97
N GLU A 137 -7.64 17.30 3.89
CA GLU A 137 -8.96 16.75 3.60
C GLU A 137 -9.98 17.88 3.46
N VAL A 138 -10.62 17.97 2.29
CA VAL A 138 -11.67 18.93 1.95
C VAL A 138 -12.96 18.16 1.71
N ARG A 139 -14.00 18.51 2.47
CA ARG A 139 -15.32 17.85 2.38
C ARG A 139 -16.34 18.60 1.54
N ASN A 140 -16.14 19.91 1.38
CA ASN A 140 -16.89 20.69 0.40
C ASN A 140 -16.14 20.64 -0.93
N LEU A 141 -16.61 19.83 -1.88
CA LEU A 141 -15.92 19.65 -3.16
C LEU A 141 -15.99 20.87 -4.08
N GLU A 142 -16.95 21.76 -3.87
CA GLU A 142 -17.14 22.96 -4.70
C GLU A 142 -16.01 23.97 -4.52
N VAL A 143 -15.36 23.99 -3.35
CA VAL A 143 -14.28 24.93 -3.03
C VAL A 143 -12.88 24.36 -3.33
N VAL A 144 -12.77 23.13 -3.83
CA VAL A 144 -11.47 22.46 -4.02
C VAL A 144 -10.55 23.26 -4.95
N GLY A 145 -11.07 23.75 -6.08
CA GLY A 145 -10.29 24.58 -7.01
C GLY A 145 -9.76 25.85 -6.34
N GLU A 146 -10.65 26.57 -5.66
CA GLU A 146 -10.30 27.81 -4.96
C GLU A 146 -9.27 27.57 -3.84
N VAL A 147 -9.43 26.49 -3.05
CA VAL A 147 -8.46 26.10 -2.02
C VAL A 147 -7.09 25.89 -2.64
N VAL A 148 -6.98 25.14 -3.75
CA VAL A 148 -5.71 24.89 -4.45
C VAL A 148 -5.07 26.21 -4.90
N ASP A 149 -5.82 27.09 -5.54
CA ASP A 149 -5.29 28.37 -6.03
C ASP A 149 -4.79 29.25 -4.89
N ARG A 150 -5.54 29.33 -3.79
CA ARG A 150 -5.19 30.15 -2.62
C ARG A 150 -3.96 29.62 -1.90
N VAL A 151 -3.85 28.31 -1.66
CA VAL A 151 -2.66 27.74 -0.98
C VAL A 151 -1.39 27.92 -1.82
N LEU A 152 -1.50 27.84 -3.15
CA LEU A 152 -0.39 28.08 -4.07
C LEU A 152 0.07 29.56 -4.06
N GLN A 153 -0.88 30.50 -3.97
CA GLN A 153 -0.56 31.93 -3.89
C GLN A 153 0.18 32.33 -2.60
N VAL A 154 -0.10 31.66 -1.46
CA VAL A 154 0.41 32.11 -0.15
C VAL A 154 1.66 31.37 0.35
N GLY A 155 2.04 30.24 -0.25
CA GLY A 155 3.28 29.56 0.14
C GLY A 155 3.50 28.14 -0.35
N ALA A 156 2.46 27.40 -0.75
CA ALA A 156 2.64 26.08 -1.35
C ALA A 156 3.23 26.24 -2.75
N ASN A 157 4.29 25.50 -3.06
CA ASN A 157 4.99 25.60 -4.35
C ASN A 157 5.31 24.24 -4.97
N ARG A 158 4.89 23.15 -4.33
CA ARG A 158 4.78 21.83 -4.95
C ARG A 158 3.35 21.32 -4.78
N PHE A 159 2.66 21.07 -5.87
CA PHE A 159 1.36 20.42 -5.85
C PHE A 159 1.53 18.98 -6.34
N SER A 160 1.16 18.01 -5.51
CA SER A 160 1.32 16.59 -5.80
C SER A 160 0.06 15.97 -6.41
N GLY A 161 -1.10 16.61 -6.25
CA GLY A 161 -2.36 16.18 -6.85
C GLY A 161 -3.54 16.16 -5.87
N ILE A 162 -4.64 15.60 -6.38
CA ILE A 162 -5.92 15.46 -5.68
C ILE A 162 -6.28 13.98 -5.65
N ALA A 163 -6.58 13.46 -4.46
CA ALA A 163 -7.14 12.12 -4.30
C ALA A 163 -8.60 12.22 -3.85
N TRP A 164 -9.52 11.65 -4.65
CA TRP A 164 -10.93 11.60 -4.32
C TRP A 164 -11.22 10.43 -3.39
N GLY A 165 -12.16 10.61 -2.45
CA GLY A 165 -12.52 9.56 -1.52
C GLY A 165 -13.97 9.64 -1.05
N LEU A 166 -14.31 8.72 -0.15
CA LEU A 166 -15.51 8.79 0.67
C LEU A 166 -15.13 9.04 2.15
N GLN A 167 -15.92 9.82 2.86
CA GLN A 167 -15.79 10.04 4.29
C GLN A 167 -16.06 8.73 5.04
N ASN A 168 -17.04 7.97 4.59
CA ASN A 168 -17.34 6.64 5.10
C ASN A 168 -17.48 5.61 3.98
N GLU A 169 -16.39 4.86 3.73
CA GLU A 169 -16.38 3.79 2.72
C GLU A 169 -17.08 2.51 3.19
N GLN A 170 -17.32 2.34 4.50
CA GLN A 170 -17.73 1.06 5.06
C GLN A 170 -19.10 0.56 4.54
N PRO A 171 -20.15 1.40 4.46
CA PRO A 171 -21.43 0.97 3.90
C PRO A 171 -21.29 0.49 2.44
N THR A 172 -20.53 1.22 1.64
CA THR A 172 -20.32 0.88 0.23
C THR A 172 -19.50 -0.40 0.07
N LYS A 173 -18.46 -0.60 0.90
CA LYS A 173 -17.68 -1.85 0.93
C LYS A 173 -18.54 -3.06 1.29
N LEU A 174 -19.42 -2.93 2.29
CA LEU A 174 -20.34 -4.00 2.67
C LEU A 174 -21.34 -4.33 1.57
N GLU A 175 -21.87 -3.32 0.88
CA GLU A 175 -22.77 -3.55 -0.26
C GLU A 175 -22.04 -4.22 -1.44
N VAL A 176 -20.79 -3.84 -1.72
CA VAL A 176 -19.92 -4.52 -2.70
C VAL A 176 -19.75 -6.01 -2.36
N LEU A 177 -19.46 -6.35 -1.10
CA LEU A 177 -19.30 -7.73 -0.65
C LEU A 177 -20.62 -8.51 -0.72
N LYS A 178 -21.74 -7.88 -0.42
CA LYS A 178 -23.08 -8.47 -0.58
C LYS A 178 -23.38 -8.81 -2.03
N GLN A 179 -23.09 -7.89 -2.97
CA GLN A 179 -23.22 -8.13 -4.40
C GLN A 179 -22.29 -9.25 -4.88
N ALA A 180 -21.03 -9.25 -4.46
CA ALA A 180 -20.06 -10.30 -4.79
C ALA A 180 -20.54 -11.68 -4.29
N SER A 181 -21.04 -11.74 -3.05
CA SER A 181 -21.56 -12.97 -2.44
C SER A 181 -22.78 -13.50 -3.19
N ALA A 182 -23.74 -12.63 -3.54
CA ALA A 182 -24.93 -13.02 -4.29
C ALA A 182 -24.56 -13.57 -5.68
N LYS A 183 -23.64 -12.92 -6.39
CA LYS A 183 -23.12 -13.39 -7.68
C LYS A 183 -22.38 -14.72 -7.57
N ALA A 184 -21.53 -14.88 -6.56
CA ALA A 184 -20.78 -16.12 -6.33
C ALA A 184 -21.75 -17.29 -6.06
N ARG A 185 -22.78 -17.06 -5.24
CA ARG A 185 -23.82 -18.06 -4.97
C ARG A 185 -24.60 -18.44 -6.23
N ALA A 186 -25.09 -17.47 -6.98
CA ALA A 186 -25.81 -17.74 -8.24
C ALA A 186 -24.93 -18.52 -9.24
N LYS A 187 -23.63 -18.21 -9.30
CA LYS A 187 -22.65 -18.95 -10.12
C LYS A 187 -22.47 -20.40 -9.66
N ALA A 188 -22.40 -20.65 -8.35
CA ALA A 188 -22.33 -22.01 -7.82
C ALA A 188 -23.60 -22.83 -8.15
N GLU A 189 -24.78 -22.24 -7.95
CA GLU A 189 -26.06 -22.88 -8.25
C GLU A 189 -26.18 -23.22 -9.74
N ALA A 190 -25.80 -22.30 -10.63
CA ALA A 190 -25.79 -22.54 -12.08
C ALA A 190 -24.83 -23.64 -12.51
N LEU A 191 -23.61 -23.67 -11.94
CA LEU A 191 -22.62 -24.71 -12.23
C LEU A 191 -23.07 -26.09 -11.74
N ALA A 192 -23.63 -26.16 -10.52
CA ALA A 192 -24.14 -27.41 -9.98
C ALA A 192 -25.29 -27.96 -10.84
N GLN A 193 -26.23 -27.11 -11.25
CA GLN A 193 -27.33 -27.49 -12.14
C GLN A 193 -26.83 -27.98 -13.50
N ALA A 194 -25.88 -27.27 -14.12
CA ALA A 194 -25.34 -27.62 -15.43
C ALA A 194 -24.56 -28.96 -15.43
N LEU A 195 -23.97 -29.32 -14.29
CA LEU A 195 -23.18 -30.55 -14.14
C LEU A 195 -23.95 -31.69 -13.47
N ASN A 196 -25.25 -31.51 -13.22
CA ASN A 196 -26.09 -32.47 -12.51
C ASN A 196 -25.57 -32.84 -11.10
N LEU A 197 -25.00 -31.86 -10.40
CA LEU A 197 -24.45 -31.98 -9.06
C LEU A 197 -25.41 -31.38 -8.02
N LYS A 198 -25.27 -31.81 -6.77
CA LYS A 198 -25.95 -31.26 -5.60
C LYS A 198 -24.96 -30.45 -4.76
N LEU A 199 -25.34 -29.22 -4.39
CA LEU A 199 -24.62 -28.44 -3.38
C LEU A 199 -25.05 -28.90 -1.99
N VAL A 200 -24.13 -29.46 -1.21
CA VAL A 200 -24.44 -30.04 0.11
C VAL A 200 -24.41 -28.96 1.20
N ARG A 201 -23.24 -28.34 1.39
CA ARG A 201 -23.04 -27.25 2.35
C ARG A 201 -21.87 -26.38 1.92
N MET A 202 -21.83 -25.17 2.46
CA MET A 202 -20.69 -24.27 2.31
C MET A 202 -19.61 -24.67 3.32
N THR A 203 -18.40 -24.95 2.84
CA THR A 203 -17.27 -25.40 3.67
C THR A 203 -16.28 -24.28 3.96
N LYS A 204 -16.18 -23.27 3.07
CA LYS A 204 -15.31 -22.11 3.26
C LYS A 204 -15.88 -20.87 2.60
N VAL A 205 -15.73 -19.74 3.28
CA VAL A 205 -15.93 -18.39 2.73
C VAL A 205 -14.63 -17.63 2.91
N SER A 206 -14.18 -16.97 1.85
CA SER A 206 -13.09 -16.02 1.91
C SER A 206 -13.52 -14.75 1.20
N GLU A 207 -13.41 -13.62 1.88
CA GLU A 207 -13.56 -12.31 1.25
C GLU A 207 -12.19 -11.79 0.78
N GLY A 208 -12.18 -11.18 -0.40
CA GLY A 208 -11.10 -10.31 -0.84
C GLY A 208 -11.31 -8.91 -0.27
N ARG A 209 -10.23 -8.14 -0.19
CA ARG A 209 -10.31 -6.76 0.30
C ARG A 209 -11.19 -5.92 -0.64
N ALA A 210 -12.26 -5.33 -0.11
CA ALA A 210 -13.00 -4.29 -0.82
C ALA A 210 -12.20 -2.98 -0.74
N SER A 211 -11.79 -2.42 -1.87
CA SER A 211 -10.98 -1.20 -1.91
C SER A 211 -11.44 -0.26 -3.01
N PRO A 212 -11.36 1.06 -2.76
CA PRO A 212 -11.46 2.04 -3.83
C PRO A 212 -10.37 1.76 -4.87
N SER A 213 -10.78 1.74 -6.13
CA SER A 213 -9.89 1.80 -7.29
C SER A 213 -9.96 3.23 -7.84
N PRO A 214 -8.85 3.76 -8.40
CA PRO A 214 -8.88 5.02 -9.13
C PRO A 214 -10.01 5.01 -10.18
N PRO A 215 -10.63 6.17 -10.46
CA PRO A 215 -11.68 6.28 -11.47
C PRO A 215 -11.25 5.61 -12.78
N GLU A 216 -12.08 4.70 -13.32
CA GLU A 216 -11.90 4.16 -14.68
C GLU A 216 -12.34 5.23 -15.70
N GLY A 217 -11.65 6.38 -15.68
CA GLY A 217 -11.95 7.54 -16.50
C GLY A 217 -10.64 8.20 -16.90
N ARG A 218 -10.36 8.19 -18.20
CA ARG A 218 -9.17 8.78 -18.83
C ARG A 218 -8.75 10.07 -18.13
N TYR A 219 -7.56 10.09 -17.55
CA TYR A 219 -6.89 11.32 -17.13
C TYR A 219 -6.78 12.26 -18.35
N ARG A 220 -7.78 13.11 -18.59
CA ARG A 220 -7.59 14.36 -19.33
C ARG A 220 -7.09 15.39 -18.34
N MET A 221 -5.88 15.18 -17.83
CA MET A 221 -5.09 16.26 -17.27
C MET A 221 -4.15 16.75 -18.38
N ALA A 222 -4.77 17.31 -19.41
CA ALA A 222 -4.06 18.00 -20.46
C ALA A 222 -4.59 19.44 -20.47
N MET A 223 -3.69 20.38 -20.17
CA MET A 223 -3.80 21.79 -20.58
C MET A 223 -4.82 22.66 -19.82
N ALA A 224 -4.70 22.79 -18.49
CA ALA A 224 -5.30 23.90 -17.75
C ALA A 224 -4.28 24.84 -17.10
N MET A 225 -2.97 24.60 -17.26
CA MET A 225 -1.93 25.44 -16.66
C MET A 225 -1.47 26.61 -17.54
N ASP A 226 -1.99 26.76 -18.77
CA ASP A 226 -1.58 27.82 -19.71
C ASP A 226 -2.68 28.87 -19.99
N SER A 227 -3.86 28.68 -19.42
CA SER A 227 -4.94 29.66 -19.46
C SER A 227 -5.37 29.88 -18.03
N GLY A 228 -5.15 31.08 -17.48
CA GLY A 228 -5.56 31.49 -16.13
C GLY A 228 -7.08 31.54 -15.93
N GLY A 229 -7.78 30.47 -16.31
CA GLY A 229 -9.15 30.17 -15.92
C GLY A 229 -9.12 29.21 -14.74
N ASP A 230 -10.13 29.36 -13.87
CA ASP A 230 -10.33 28.53 -12.69
C ASP A 230 -10.05 27.06 -13.01
N ALA A 231 -9.20 26.43 -12.19
CA ALA A 231 -8.91 25.02 -12.32
C ALA A 231 -10.23 24.24 -12.20
N SER A 232 -10.80 23.82 -13.34
CA SER A 232 -12.04 23.05 -13.39
C SER A 232 -11.74 21.62 -12.94
N VAL A 233 -11.72 21.43 -11.63
CA VAL A 233 -11.51 20.14 -10.99
C VAL A 233 -12.82 19.33 -11.05
N SER A 234 -12.84 18.25 -11.83
CA SER A 234 -13.98 17.33 -11.91
C SER A 234 -13.66 16.02 -11.22
N ALA A 235 -14.50 15.63 -10.25
CA ALA A 235 -14.22 14.53 -9.34
C ALA A 235 -14.48 13.13 -9.94
N GLY A 236 -15.33 13.04 -10.99
CA GLY A 236 -15.74 11.76 -11.57
C GLY A 236 -16.45 10.85 -10.56
N GLU A 237 -16.47 9.54 -10.82
CA GLU A 237 -16.95 8.52 -9.88
C GLU A 237 -15.77 7.69 -9.34
N ILE A 238 -15.87 7.27 -8.09
CA ILE A 238 -14.98 6.28 -7.49
C ILE A 238 -15.61 4.91 -7.64
N SER A 239 -14.82 3.94 -8.11
CA SER A 239 -15.24 2.55 -8.16
C SER A 239 -14.71 1.80 -6.94
N ILE A 240 -15.59 1.19 -6.14
CA ILE A 240 -15.21 0.28 -5.07
C ILE A 240 -15.45 -1.14 -5.56
N ARG A 241 -14.38 -1.95 -5.57
CA ARG A 241 -14.40 -3.34 -6.02
C ARG A 241 -14.02 -4.25 -4.87
N GLY A 242 -14.67 -5.41 -4.81
CA GLY A 242 -14.39 -6.46 -3.84
C GLY A 242 -14.75 -7.83 -4.43
N SER A 243 -14.14 -8.87 -3.91
CA SER A 243 -14.36 -10.24 -4.39
C SER A 243 -14.71 -11.17 -3.24
N VAL A 244 -15.44 -12.24 -3.54
CA VAL A 244 -15.75 -13.30 -2.59
C VAL A 244 -15.45 -14.63 -3.26
N LEU A 245 -14.84 -15.53 -2.50
CA LEU A 245 -14.60 -16.92 -2.85
C LEU A 245 -15.41 -17.81 -1.92
N LEU A 246 -16.26 -18.66 -2.50
CA LEU A 246 -17.07 -19.64 -1.81
C LEU A 246 -16.59 -21.03 -2.20
N VAL A 247 -16.50 -21.92 -1.22
CA VAL A 247 -16.25 -23.34 -1.44
C VAL A 247 -17.44 -24.12 -0.89
N TYR A 248 -18.02 -24.97 -1.74
CA TYR A 248 -19.09 -25.88 -1.40
C TYR A 248 -18.59 -27.31 -1.45
N GLU A 249 -19.09 -28.13 -0.54
CA GLU A 249 -19.11 -29.58 -0.71
C GLU A 249 -20.18 -29.94 -1.75
N ILE A 250 -19.85 -30.82 -2.68
CA ILE A 250 -20.76 -31.28 -3.73
C ILE A 250 -20.90 -32.80 -3.74
N SER A 251 -22.07 -33.27 -4.16
CA SER A 251 -22.33 -34.69 -4.42
C SER A 251 -22.94 -34.88 -5.81
N GLN A 252 -22.94 -36.11 -6.30
CA GLN A 252 -23.82 -36.50 -7.40
C GLN A 252 -25.29 -36.39 -6.93
N GLN A 253 -26.21 -36.19 -7.87
CA GLN A 253 -27.65 -36.17 -7.58
C GLN A 253 -28.19 -37.50 -7.08
#